data_AF-L7L9E0-F1
#
_entry.id   AF-L7L9E0-F1
#
_cell.length_a   1.000
_cell.length_b   1.000
_cell.length_c   1.000
_cell.angle_alpha   90.00
_cell.angle_beta   90.00
_cell.angle_gamma   90.00
#
_symmetry.space_group_name_H-M   'P 1'
#
loop_
_entity.id
_entity.type
_entity.pdbx_description
1 polymer ?
#
loop_
_entity_poly.entity_id
_entity_poly.type
_entity_poly.pdbx_seq_one_letter_code
_entity_poly.pdbx_strand_id
1 'polypeptide(L)'
;MSQPTDLATALTAEHHEIDAAIERFTRTPPAQSLGEWARPLVDGLHALRRHIYLEEDLVFPPLKQGALRMPIMVMENEHGQMWRRLDALEALLEHDDVDTEPKRTAAIQACNELLELLSAHNSKEEPVIYPHVDPELSDAAKAQLGEFLVTGRTPAGWTPARAEG
;
A
#
# COMPACT_ATOMS: atom_id res chain seq x y z
N MET A 1 20.26 -5.84 -21.67
CA MET A 1 19.79 -4.58 -21.10
C MET A 1 18.29 -4.75 -20.96
N SER A 2 17.78 -4.93 -19.74
CA SER A 2 16.34 -4.99 -19.52
C SER A 2 15.74 -3.64 -19.96
N GLN A 3 14.66 -3.67 -20.73
CA GLN A 3 13.89 -2.47 -21.05
C GLN A 3 13.60 -1.72 -19.74
N PRO A 4 13.64 -0.37 -19.70
CA PRO A 4 13.09 0.34 -18.56
C PRO A 4 11.62 -0.08 -18.45
N THR A 5 11.27 -0.77 -17.38
CA THR A 5 9.87 -1.05 -17.06
C THR A 5 9.19 0.31 -16.93
N ASP A 6 8.12 0.51 -17.70
CA ASP A 6 7.20 1.64 -17.55
C ASP A 6 6.83 1.81 -16.07
N LEU A 7 6.97 3.02 -15.53
CA LEU A 7 6.86 3.24 -14.08
C LEU A 7 5.44 2.99 -13.60
N ALA A 8 4.44 3.40 -14.38
CA ALA A 8 3.04 3.03 -14.14
C ALA A 8 2.85 1.51 -14.05
N THR A 9 3.41 0.75 -14.99
CA THR A 9 3.38 -0.72 -14.95
C THR A 9 4.04 -1.29 -13.69
N ALA A 10 5.15 -0.70 -13.23
CA ALA A 10 5.83 -1.14 -12.01
C ALA A 10 4.99 -0.86 -10.74
N LEU A 11 4.31 0.29 -10.68
CA LEU A 11 3.40 0.62 -9.58
C LEU A 11 2.20 -0.32 -9.52
N THR A 12 1.56 -0.60 -10.66
CA THR A 12 0.48 -1.59 -10.75
C THR A 12 0.96 -3.00 -10.36
N ALA A 13 2.20 -3.37 -10.70
CA ALA A 13 2.75 -4.64 -10.25
C ALA A 13 2.91 -4.69 -8.72
N GLU A 14 3.33 -3.59 -8.10
CA GLU A 14 3.45 -3.46 -6.65
C GLU A 14 2.08 -3.56 -5.94
N HIS A 15 1.02 -2.96 -6.50
CA HIS A 15 -0.36 -3.18 -6.04
C HIS A 15 -0.72 -4.67 -6.00
N HIS A 16 -0.49 -5.38 -7.11
CA HIS A 16 -0.80 -6.81 -7.18
C HIS A 16 0.01 -7.65 -6.18
N GLU A 17 1.28 -7.29 -5.93
CA GLU A 17 2.12 -7.99 -4.95
C GLU A 17 1.62 -7.80 -3.52
N ILE A 18 1.19 -6.57 -3.17
CA ILE A 18 0.58 -6.23 -1.88
C ILE A 18 -0.74 -6.99 -1.70
N ASP A 19 -1.65 -6.89 -2.68
CA ASP A 19 -2.94 -7.57 -2.65
C ASP A 19 -2.74 -9.08 -2.49
N ALA A 20 -1.87 -9.67 -3.29
CA ALA A 20 -1.60 -11.10 -3.23
C ALA A 20 -1.02 -11.55 -1.88
N ALA A 21 -0.26 -10.71 -1.18
CA ALA A 21 0.23 -11.03 0.16
C ALA A 21 -0.91 -11.12 1.19
N ILE A 22 -1.82 -10.15 1.18
CA ILE A 22 -2.97 -10.09 2.08
C ILE A 22 -3.97 -11.21 1.73
N GLU A 23 -4.23 -11.44 0.45
CA GLU A 23 -5.11 -12.51 -0.02
C GLU A 23 -4.61 -13.92 0.33
N ARG A 24 -3.30 -14.16 0.24
CA ARG A 24 -2.72 -15.44 0.67
C ARG A 24 -2.99 -15.69 2.14
N PHE A 25 -2.91 -14.65 2.96
CA PHE A 25 -3.23 -14.73 4.38
C PHE A 25 -4.71 -15.06 4.60
N THR A 26 -5.65 -14.36 3.95
CA THR A 26 -7.09 -14.60 4.19
C THR A 26 -7.60 -15.95 3.69
N ARG A 27 -6.97 -16.54 2.66
CA ARG A 27 -7.41 -17.81 2.04
C ARG A 27 -6.84 -19.06 2.67
N THR A 28 -5.81 -18.96 3.50
CA THR A 28 -5.13 -20.16 4.00
C THR A 28 -5.86 -20.72 5.23
N PRO A 29 -6.06 -22.05 5.29
CA PRO A 29 -6.76 -22.69 6.40
C PRO A 29 -6.01 -22.55 7.74
N PRO A 30 -6.72 -22.54 8.89
CA PRO A 30 -6.12 -22.67 10.22
C PRO A 30 -5.38 -24.00 10.37
N ALA A 31 -4.09 -24.03 10.07
CA ALA A 31 -3.25 -25.22 10.27
C ALA A 31 -2.04 -24.94 11.18
N GLN A 32 -1.70 -23.67 11.40
CA GLN A 32 -0.50 -23.21 12.10
C GLN A 32 -0.82 -21.94 12.90
N SER A 33 0.09 -21.55 13.82
CA SER A 33 -0.03 -20.31 14.58
C SER A 33 0.01 -19.09 13.65
N LEU A 34 -0.81 -18.09 13.91
CA LEU A 34 -0.78 -16.80 13.23
C LEU A 34 0.59 -16.13 13.39
N GLY A 35 1.25 -16.27 14.55
CA GLY A 35 2.58 -15.70 14.76
C GLY A 35 3.64 -16.23 13.77
N GLU A 36 3.62 -17.52 13.46
CA GLU A 36 4.55 -18.13 12.49
C GLU A 36 4.14 -17.86 11.04
N TRP A 37 2.83 -17.77 10.79
CA TRP A 37 2.27 -17.75 9.46
C TRP A 37 1.88 -16.35 8.94
N ALA A 38 1.80 -15.34 9.80
CA ALA A 38 1.55 -13.95 9.43
C ALA A 38 2.79 -13.25 8.84
N ARG A 39 3.97 -13.88 8.81
CA ARG A 39 5.17 -13.22 8.28
C ARG A 39 5.00 -12.66 6.85
N PRO A 40 4.46 -13.42 5.87
CA PRO A 40 4.18 -12.87 4.55
C PRO A 40 3.11 -11.77 4.55
N LEU A 41 2.17 -11.78 5.51
CA LEU A 41 1.21 -10.68 5.69
C LEU A 41 1.96 -9.42 6.13
N VAL A 42 2.79 -9.51 7.17
CA VAL A 42 3.58 -8.39 7.70
C VAL A 42 4.46 -7.77 6.62
N ASP A 43 5.11 -8.59 5.79
CA ASP A 43 5.89 -8.09 4.64
C ASP A 43 5.00 -7.31 3.66
N GLY A 44 3.76 -7.78 3.41
CA GLY A 44 2.77 -7.07 2.59
C GLY A 44 2.27 -5.76 3.21
N LEU A 45 2.05 -5.72 4.53
CA LEU A 45 1.66 -4.51 5.26
C LEU A 45 2.77 -3.44 5.19
N HIS A 46 4.02 -3.85 5.38
CA HIS A 46 5.17 -2.97 5.22
C HIS A 46 5.34 -2.49 3.77
N ALA A 47 5.10 -3.35 2.78
CA ALA A 47 5.11 -2.95 1.38
C ALA A 47 4.04 -1.89 1.09
N LEU A 48 2.83 -2.04 1.62
CA LEU A 48 1.77 -1.01 1.50
C LEU A 48 2.16 0.31 2.15
N ARG A 49 2.78 0.30 3.35
CA ARG A 49 3.28 1.54 3.97
C ARG A 49 4.35 2.23 3.12
N ARG A 50 5.24 1.44 2.49
CA ARG A 50 6.24 1.96 1.58
C ARG A 50 5.62 2.53 0.31
N HIS A 51 4.60 1.86 -0.23
CA HIS A 51 3.88 2.29 -1.41
C HIS A 51 3.21 3.66 -1.18
N ILE A 52 2.46 3.78 -0.09
CA ILE A 52 1.81 5.05 0.30
C ILE A 52 2.83 6.19 0.45
N TYR A 53 4.02 5.91 1.03
CA TYR A 53 5.11 6.91 1.09
C TYR A 53 5.63 7.30 -0.29
N LEU A 54 5.92 6.30 -1.13
CA LEU A 54 6.39 6.51 -2.50
C LEU A 54 5.45 7.45 -3.23
N GLU A 55 4.15 7.21 -3.13
CA GLU A 55 3.17 7.99 -3.86
C GLU A 55 3.01 9.39 -3.32
N GLU A 56 2.82 9.56 -2.00
CA GLU A 56 2.59 10.88 -1.41
C GLU A 56 3.83 11.78 -1.43
N ASP A 57 5.03 11.22 -1.38
CA ASP A 57 6.28 11.99 -1.31
C ASP A 57 6.93 12.19 -2.68
N LEU A 58 6.75 11.24 -3.62
CA LEU A 58 7.45 11.26 -4.92
C LEU A 58 6.52 11.45 -6.12
N VAL A 59 5.35 10.80 -6.14
CA VAL A 59 4.47 10.76 -7.33
C VAL A 59 3.45 11.90 -7.30
N PHE A 60 2.72 12.05 -6.20
CA PHE A 60 1.63 13.01 -6.09
C PHE A 60 2.08 14.47 -6.13
N PRO A 61 3.17 14.90 -5.45
CA PRO A 61 3.55 16.32 -5.42
C PRO A 61 3.69 16.97 -6.81
N PRO A 62 4.39 16.38 -7.80
CA PRO A 62 4.46 16.95 -9.14
C PRO A 62 3.15 16.84 -9.94
N LEU A 63 2.29 15.87 -9.64
CA LEU A 63 1.04 15.63 -10.38
C LEU A 63 -0.18 16.40 -9.79
N LYS A 64 -0.10 16.89 -8.55
CA LYS A 64 -1.23 17.50 -7.81
C LYS A 64 -1.59 18.92 -8.27
N GLN A 65 -2.02 19.03 -9.51
CA GLN A 65 -2.40 20.27 -10.17
C GLN A 65 -3.53 20.05 -11.17
N GLY A 66 -4.17 21.14 -11.62
CA GLY A 66 -5.22 21.08 -12.64
C GLY A 66 -6.31 20.05 -12.34
N ALA A 67 -6.57 19.16 -13.30
CA ALA A 67 -7.60 18.13 -13.21
C ALA A 67 -7.28 17.01 -12.20
N LEU A 68 -5.99 16.75 -11.91
CA LEU A 68 -5.56 15.69 -10.98
C LEU A 68 -5.58 16.12 -9.51
N ARG A 69 -5.72 17.42 -9.23
CA ARG A 69 -5.75 17.93 -7.85
C ARG A 69 -6.79 17.23 -6.97
N MET A 70 -8.03 17.10 -7.47
CA MET A 70 -9.12 16.48 -6.72
C MET A 70 -8.96 14.96 -6.62
N PRO A 71 -8.66 14.21 -7.71
CA PRO A 71 -8.31 12.79 -7.62
C PRO A 71 -7.22 12.47 -6.59
N ILE A 72 -6.10 13.22 -6.60
CA ILE A 72 -5.01 13.01 -5.64
C ILE A 72 -5.45 13.28 -4.19
N MET A 73 -6.30 14.30 -3.96
CA MET A 73 -6.86 14.52 -2.62
C MET A 73 -7.75 13.37 -2.15
N VAL A 74 -8.40 12.64 -3.07
CA VAL A 74 -9.13 11.40 -2.73
C VAL A 74 -8.16 10.29 -2.35
N MET A 75 -7.05 10.11 -3.10
CA MET A 75 -6.02 9.12 -2.80
C MET A 75 -5.40 9.36 -1.43
N GLU A 76 -4.97 10.59 -1.12
CA GLU A 76 -4.43 10.96 0.21
C GLU A 76 -5.41 10.66 1.35
N ASN A 77 -6.72 10.90 1.15
CA ASN A 77 -7.73 10.59 2.16
C ASN A 77 -7.91 9.07 2.37
N GLU A 78 -7.76 8.29 1.30
CA GLU A 78 -7.84 6.83 1.38
C GLU A 78 -6.58 6.21 1.95
N HIS A 79 -5.40 6.73 1.60
CA HIS A 79 -4.14 6.40 2.26
C HIS A 79 -4.23 6.64 3.76
N GLY A 80 -4.79 7.77 4.20
CA GLY A 80 -5.05 8.03 5.62
C GLY A 80 -5.96 6.98 6.28
N GLN A 81 -7.01 6.54 5.58
CA GLN A 81 -7.90 5.47 6.08
C GLN A 81 -7.18 4.12 6.16
N MET A 82 -6.45 3.74 5.11
CA MET A 82 -5.65 2.51 5.07
C MET A 82 -4.59 2.53 6.16
N TRP A 83 -3.91 3.65 6.36
CA TRP A 83 -2.87 3.81 7.38
C TRP A 83 -3.38 3.49 8.78
N ARG A 84 -4.56 4.02 9.14
CA ARG A 84 -5.20 3.70 10.43
C ARG A 84 -5.61 2.24 10.55
N ARG A 85 -6.04 1.61 9.45
CA ARG A 85 -6.35 0.17 9.45
C ARG A 85 -5.09 -0.68 9.60
N LEU A 86 -3.99 -0.26 9.00
CA LEU A 86 -2.67 -0.87 9.18
C LEU A 86 -2.22 -0.77 10.64
N ASP A 87 -2.31 0.41 11.25
CA ASP A 87 -1.98 0.61 12.68
C ASP A 87 -2.79 -0.35 13.57
N ALA A 88 -4.10 -0.46 13.32
CA ALA A 88 -4.98 -1.33 14.11
C ALA A 88 -4.71 -2.83 13.87
N LEU A 89 -4.40 -3.24 12.64
CA LEU A 89 -4.10 -4.62 12.29
C LEU A 89 -2.73 -5.05 12.85
N GLU A 90 -1.71 -4.20 12.72
CA GLU A 90 -0.38 -4.47 13.28
C GLU A 90 -0.46 -4.62 14.80
N ALA A 91 -1.15 -3.71 15.50
CA ALA A 91 -1.37 -3.82 16.95
C ALA A 91 -2.13 -5.09 17.34
N LEU A 92 -3.08 -5.54 16.52
CA LEU A 92 -3.80 -6.79 16.76
C LEU A 92 -2.87 -8.01 16.62
N LEU A 93 -1.97 -8.00 15.64
CA LEU A 93 -1.02 -9.08 15.36
C LEU A 93 0.10 -9.17 16.41
N GLU A 94 0.40 -8.09 17.13
CA GLU A 94 1.40 -8.06 18.22
C GLU A 94 0.94 -8.77 19.51
N HIS A 95 -0.35 -9.10 19.63
CA HIS A 95 -0.87 -9.80 20.80
C HIS A 95 -0.45 -11.28 20.83
N ASP A 96 0.14 -11.72 21.94
CA ASP A 96 0.54 -13.13 22.18
C ASP A 96 -0.62 -14.14 22.03
N ASP A 97 -1.86 -13.69 22.20
CA ASP A 97 -3.07 -14.49 22.10
C ASP A 97 -3.88 -14.21 20.81
N VAL A 98 -3.27 -13.64 19.76
CA VAL A 98 -3.93 -13.37 18.48
C VAL A 98 -4.55 -14.62 17.85
N ASP A 99 -4.00 -15.80 18.12
CA ASP A 99 -4.52 -17.10 17.68
C ASP A 99 -5.82 -17.53 18.37
N THR A 100 -6.19 -16.87 19.46
CA THR A 100 -7.40 -17.20 20.22
C THR A 100 -8.60 -16.42 19.71
N GLU A 101 -9.78 -17.06 19.72
CA GLU A 101 -11.01 -16.35 19.40
C GLU A 101 -11.37 -15.36 20.53
N PRO A 102 -11.84 -14.14 20.20
CA PRO A 102 -12.27 -13.69 18.87
C PRO A 102 -11.17 -12.98 18.03
N LYS A 103 -9.94 -12.84 18.54
CA LYS A 103 -8.87 -12.06 17.90
C LYS A 103 -8.45 -12.62 16.54
N ARG A 104 -8.41 -13.95 16.45
CA ARG A 104 -8.12 -14.64 15.20
C ARG A 104 -9.10 -14.25 14.09
N THR A 105 -10.39 -14.31 14.38
CA THR A 105 -11.44 -13.87 13.45
C THR A 105 -11.31 -12.38 13.12
N ALA A 106 -11.05 -11.53 14.13
CA ALA A 106 -10.89 -10.09 13.93
C ALA A 106 -9.72 -9.75 13.00
N ALA A 107 -8.59 -10.45 13.08
CA ALA A 107 -7.43 -10.22 12.22
C ALA A 107 -7.74 -10.56 10.75
N ILE A 108 -8.45 -11.67 10.52
CA ILE A 108 -8.89 -12.07 9.17
C ILE A 108 -9.90 -11.07 8.61
N GLN A 109 -10.85 -10.61 9.43
CA GLN A 109 -11.82 -9.58 9.04
C GLN A 109 -11.13 -8.27 8.67
N ALA A 110 -10.19 -7.79 9.49
CA ALA A 110 -9.41 -6.60 9.21
C ALA A 110 -8.64 -6.69 7.88
N CYS A 111 -8.07 -7.86 7.54
CA CYS A 111 -7.43 -8.08 6.26
C CYS A 111 -8.41 -8.01 5.07
N ASN A 112 -9.61 -8.59 5.21
CA ASN A 112 -10.64 -8.51 4.16
C ASN A 112 -11.13 -7.07 3.97
N GLU A 113 -11.34 -6.32 5.05
CA GLU A 113 -11.72 -4.91 4.97
C GLU A 113 -10.62 -4.06 4.32
N LEU A 114 -9.34 -4.38 4.57
CA LEU A 114 -8.22 -3.72 3.89
C LEU A 114 -8.20 -4.04 2.39
N LEU A 115 -8.46 -5.29 1.98
CA LEU A 115 -8.56 -5.67 0.56
C LEU A 115 -9.72 -4.95 -0.15
N GLU A 116 -10.85 -4.74 0.51
CA GLU A 116 -11.97 -3.97 -0.05
C GLU A 116 -11.57 -2.49 -0.28
N LEU A 117 -10.84 -1.89 0.66
CA LEU A 117 -10.32 -0.53 0.51
C LEU A 117 -9.29 -0.44 -0.63
N LEU A 118 -8.34 -1.37 -0.69
CA LEU A 118 -7.34 -1.44 -1.75
C LEU A 118 -7.99 -1.61 -3.12
N SER A 119 -8.94 -2.54 -3.26
CA SER A 119 -9.64 -2.74 -4.53
C SER A 119 -10.36 -1.47 -5.00
N ALA A 120 -11.07 -0.78 -4.09
CA ALA A 120 -11.73 0.48 -4.41
C ALA A 120 -10.73 1.59 -4.78
N HIS A 121 -9.62 1.67 -4.06
CA HIS A 121 -8.55 2.64 -4.29
C HIS A 121 -7.86 2.43 -5.64
N ASN A 122 -7.28 1.24 -5.85
CA ASN A 122 -6.53 0.86 -7.04
C ASN A 122 -7.38 1.05 -8.31
N SER A 123 -8.69 0.71 -8.25
CA SER A 123 -9.62 0.89 -9.38
C SER A 123 -9.80 2.33 -9.85
N LYS A 124 -9.49 3.31 -8.99
CA LYS A 124 -9.52 4.74 -9.32
C LYS A 124 -8.13 5.23 -9.67
N GLU A 125 -7.12 4.83 -8.92
CA GLU A 125 -5.77 5.31 -9.10
C GLU A 125 -5.17 4.88 -10.44
N GLU A 126 -5.21 3.59 -10.76
CA GLU A 126 -4.57 3.04 -11.95
C GLU A 126 -5.06 3.67 -13.26
N PRO A 127 -6.38 3.89 -13.48
CA PRO A 127 -6.83 4.55 -14.71
C PRO A 127 -6.81 6.09 -14.66
N VAL A 128 -6.69 6.73 -13.49
CA VAL A 128 -6.81 8.19 -13.37
C VAL A 128 -5.47 8.87 -13.09
N ILE A 129 -4.61 8.29 -12.26
CA ILE A 129 -3.33 8.88 -11.85
C ILE A 129 -2.18 8.31 -12.67
N TYR A 130 -2.05 6.99 -12.76
CA TYR A 130 -0.89 6.34 -13.38
C TYR A 130 -0.64 6.68 -14.85
N PRO A 131 -1.64 7.00 -15.71
CA PRO A 131 -1.39 7.45 -17.07
C PRO A 131 -0.58 8.76 -17.14
N HIS A 132 -0.45 9.49 -16.03
CA HIS A 132 0.28 10.75 -15.94
C HIS A 132 1.69 10.59 -15.37
N VAL A 133 2.05 9.44 -14.81
CA VAL A 133 3.37 9.21 -14.18
C VAL A 133 4.49 9.31 -15.22
N ASP A 134 4.48 8.45 -16.23
CA ASP A 134 5.52 8.45 -17.27
C ASP A 134 5.54 9.70 -18.18
N PRO A 135 4.41 10.33 -18.57
CA PRO A 135 4.46 11.53 -19.41
C PRO A 135 4.70 12.85 -18.66
N GLU A 136 4.24 13.00 -17.41
CA GLU A 136 4.29 14.32 -16.72
C GLU A 136 5.42 14.45 -15.70
N LEU A 137 6.00 13.35 -15.20
CA LEU A 137 7.18 13.45 -14.34
C LEU A 137 8.41 13.92 -15.13
N SER A 138 9.28 14.67 -14.46
CA SER A 138 10.61 15.00 -15.00
C SER A 138 11.50 13.76 -15.03
N ASP A 139 12.52 13.73 -15.90
CA ASP A 139 13.47 12.61 -15.97
C ASP A 139 14.18 12.34 -14.64
N ALA A 140 14.49 13.40 -13.88
CA ALA A 140 15.06 13.28 -12.55
C ALA A 140 14.09 12.61 -11.56
N ALA A 141 12.81 12.99 -11.59
CA ALA A 141 11.77 12.37 -10.77
C ALA A 141 11.53 10.91 -11.15
N LYS A 142 11.53 10.57 -12.44
CA LYS A 142 11.44 9.18 -12.92
C LYS A 142 12.62 8.34 -12.46
N ALA A 143 13.83 8.87 -12.55
CA ALA A 143 15.03 8.18 -12.09
C ALA A 143 14.98 7.92 -10.57
N GLN A 144 14.58 8.93 -9.78
CA GLN A 144 14.39 8.80 -8.34
C GLN A 144 13.32 7.76 -8.01
N LEU A 145 12.16 7.80 -8.68
CA LEU A 145 11.08 6.85 -8.48
C LEU A 145 11.51 5.41 -8.82
N GLY A 146 12.20 5.23 -9.95
CA GLY A 146 12.74 3.93 -10.36
C GLY A 146 13.75 3.36 -9.36
N GLU A 147 14.64 4.19 -8.81
CA GLU A 147 15.57 3.76 -7.76
C GLU A 147 14.84 3.41 -6.45
N PHE A 148 13.83 4.21 -6.10
CA PHE A 148 13.03 3.99 -4.90
C PHE A 148 12.21 2.70 -4.97
N LEU A 149 11.63 2.36 -6.12
CA LEU A 149 10.91 1.09 -6.32
C LEU A 149 11.78 -0.14 -6.05
N VAL A 150 13.10 -0.06 -6.29
CA VAL A 150 14.01 -1.19 -6.12
C VAL A 150 14.55 -1.29 -4.69
N THR A 151 14.86 -0.16 -4.05
CA THR A 151 15.64 -0.13 -2.78
C THR A 151 15.10 0.78 -1.70
N GLY A 152 14.07 1.55 -2.01
CA GLY A 152 13.50 2.60 -1.17
C GLY A 152 12.93 2.07 0.14
N ARG A 153 12.94 2.93 1.16
CA ARG A 153 12.34 2.66 2.47
C ARG A 153 11.64 3.93 2.95
N THR A 154 10.53 3.74 3.64
CA THR A 154 9.84 4.83 4.32
C THR A 154 10.74 5.41 5.43
N PRO A 155 10.93 6.74 5.50
CA PRO A 155 11.65 7.37 6.59
C PRO A 155 11.01 7.07 7.96
N ALA A 156 11.82 6.93 9.00
CA ALA A 156 11.33 6.70 10.35
C ALA A 156 10.45 7.88 10.82
N GLY A 157 9.26 7.55 11.36
CA GLY A 157 8.29 8.55 11.84
C GLY A 157 7.51 9.26 10.74
N TRP A 158 7.67 8.87 9.47
CA TRP A 158 6.83 9.39 8.41
C TRP A 158 5.39 8.88 8.53
N THR A 159 4.42 9.75 8.22
CA THR A 159 2.98 9.44 8.17
C THR A 159 2.34 10.14 6.97
N PRO A 160 1.31 9.56 6.33
CA PRO A 160 0.62 10.20 5.22
C PRO A 160 -0.10 11.48 5.65
N ALA A 161 -0.40 12.34 4.69
CA ALA A 161 -0.98 13.66 4.92
C ALA A 161 -2.31 13.64 5.68
N ARG A 162 -3.04 12.52 5.66
CA ARG A 162 -4.36 12.33 6.29
C ARG A 162 -4.39 11.20 7.33
N ALA A 163 -3.25 10.92 7.97
CA ALA A 163 -3.13 9.89 9.01
C ALA A 163 -4.08 10.13 10.20
N GLU A 164 -4.21 11.39 10.64
CA GLU A 164 -5.15 11.82 11.68
C GLU A 164 -6.47 12.24 11.02
N GLY A 165 -7.57 11.61 11.43
CA GLY A 165 -8.90 11.78 10.84
C GLY A 165 -9.53 13.15 11.05
#